data_AF-A0A2S5N3E4-F1
#
_entry.id   AF-A0A2S5N3E4-F1
#
_cell.length_a   1.000
_cell.length_b   1.000
_cell.length_c   1.000
_cell.angle_alpha   90.00
_cell.angle_beta   90.00
_cell.angle_gamma   90.00
#
_symmetry.space_group_name_H-M   'P 1'
#
loop_
_entity.id
_entity.type
_entity.pdbx_description
1 polymer ?
#
loop_
_entity_poly.entity_id
_entity_poly.type
_entity_poly.pdbx_seq_one_letter_code
_entity_poly.pdbx_strand_id
1 'polypeptide(L)'
;KCMSALRETGLDNLVVSGGVGANTRLREKLNAATKRKLCKVSYPRLEFCTDNGAMIAFAGAMRLEAIRLSQVQSDESPHNYSVSVKPRWDLAELKAP
;
A
#
# COMPACT_ATOMS: atom_id res chain seq x y z
N LYS A 1 2.11 10.82 -15.88
CA LYS A 1 2.69 9.62 -15.24
C LYS A 1 1.61 8.58 -14.91
N CYS A 2 0.67 8.82 -13.99
CA CYS A 2 -0.38 7.82 -13.63
C CYS A 2 -1.14 7.23 -14.83
N MET A 3 -1.63 8.06 -15.74
CA MET A 3 -2.35 7.57 -16.94
C MET A 3 -1.48 6.80 -17.94
N SER A 4 -0.15 6.95 -17.86
CA SER A 4 0.78 6.15 -18.66
C SER A 4 1.00 4.80 -18.00
N ALA A 5 1.27 4.79 -16.69
CA ALA A 5 1.41 3.56 -15.91
C ALA A 5 0.16 2.67 -16.03
N LEU A 6 -1.06 3.23 -15.99
CA LEU A 6 -2.29 2.46 -16.21
C LEU A 6 -2.34 1.82 -17.61
N ARG A 7 -1.85 2.50 -18.65
CA ARG A 7 -1.78 1.90 -20.00
C ARG A 7 -0.70 0.83 -20.09
N GLU A 8 0.47 1.08 -19.51
CA GLU A 8 1.62 0.18 -19.55
C GLU A 8 1.35 -1.11 -18.77
N THR A 9 0.65 -1.02 -17.64
CA THR A 9 0.30 -2.17 -16.79
C THR A 9 -1.00 -2.86 -17.20
N GLY A 10 -1.84 -2.21 -18.01
CA GLY A 10 -3.18 -2.71 -18.35
C GLY A 10 -4.19 -2.69 -17.19
N LEU A 11 -3.83 -2.10 -16.05
CA LEU A 11 -4.69 -2.01 -14.88
C LEU A 11 -5.73 -0.89 -15.03
N ASP A 12 -6.89 -1.11 -14.42
CA ASP A 12 -8.04 -0.19 -14.40
C ASP A 12 -8.22 0.52 -13.06
N ASN A 13 -7.41 0.18 -12.05
CA ASN A 13 -7.48 0.72 -10.69
C ASN A 13 -6.22 1.53 -10.36
N LEU A 14 -6.42 2.79 -9.98
CA LEU A 14 -5.38 3.68 -9.48
C LEU A 14 -5.57 3.93 -7.98
N VAL A 15 -4.56 3.64 -7.17
CA VAL A 15 -4.56 4.00 -5.75
C VAL A 15 -3.58 5.15 -5.53
N VAL A 16 -4.01 6.18 -4.79
CA VAL A 16 -3.15 7.32 -4.43
C VAL A 16 -3.04 7.39 -2.91
N SER A 17 -1.84 7.11 -2.40
CA SER A 17 -1.48 7.18 -0.98
C SER A 17 -0.41 8.25 -0.73
N GLY A 18 -0.06 8.47 0.54
CA GLY A 18 0.90 9.48 0.99
C GLY A 18 0.27 10.87 1.18
N GLY A 19 0.97 11.73 1.93
CA GLY A 19 0.42 13.02 2.37
C GLY A 19 -0.03 13.93 1.22
N VAL A 20 0.68 13.91 0.09
CA VAL A 20 0.30 14.66 -1.12
C VAL A 20 -1.04 14.17 -1.71
N GLY A 21 -1.43 12.93 -1.43
CA GLY A 21 -2.75 12.39 -1.77
C GLY A 21 -3.92 13.11 -1.08
N ALA A 22 -3.68 13.92 -0.05
CA ALA A 22 -4.69 14.79 0.56
C ALA A 22 -4.98 16.06 -0.26
N ASN A 23 -4.17 16.38 -1.28
CA ASN A 23 -4.33 17.59 -2.08
C ASN A 23 -5.60 17.55 -2.94
N THR A 24 -6.54 18.47 -2.70
CA THR A 24 -7.83 18.52 -3.40
C THR A 24 -7.67 18.70 -4.92
N ARG A 25 -6.78 19.59 -5.34
CA ARG A 25 -6.55 19.85 -6.77
C ARG A 25 -6.00 18.64 -7.52
N LEU A 26 -5.16 17.84 -6.86
CA LEU A 26 -4.67 16.57 -7.38
C LEU A 26 -5.82 15.56 -7.53
N ARG A 27 -6.65 15.40 -6.50
CA ARG A 27 -7.82 14.50 -6.51
C ARG A 27 -8.77 14.85 -7.66
N GLU A 28 -9.14 16.12 -7.80
CA GLU A 28 -9.99 16.61 -8.91
C GLU A 28 -9.45 16.22 -10.29
N LYS A 29 -8.16 16.50 -10.53
CA LYS A 29 -7.52 16.22 -11.82
C LYS A 29 -7.47 14.73 -12.13
N LEU A 30 -7.16 13.90 -11.12
CA LEU A 30 -7.09 12.45 -11.29
C LEU A 30 -8.48 11.84 -11.48
N ASN A 31 -9.48 12.27 -10.70
CA ASN A 31 -10.89 11.86 -10.89
C ASN A 31 -11.37 12.14 -12.31
N ALA A 32 -11.10 13.33 -12.84
CA ALA A 32 -11.47 13.68 -14.21
C ALA A 32 -10.69 12.86 -15.25
N ALA A 33 -9.41 12.55 -14.99
CA ALA A 33 -8.58 11.79 -15.91
C ALA A 33 -8.95 10.30 -15.96
N THR A 34 -9.28 9.68 -14.82
CA THR A 34 -9.65 8.25 -14.74
C THR A 34 -11.06 8.00 -15.26
N LYS A 35 -12.02 8.91 -15.00
CA LYS A 35 -13.39 8.82 -15.54
C LYS A 35 -13.42 8.71 -17.06
N ARG A 36 -12.55 9.47 -17.76
CA ARG A 36 -12.46 9.43 -19.23
C ARG A 36 -11.94 8.10 -19.79
N LYS A 37 -11.30 7.28 -18.97
CA LYS A 37 -10.70 5.99 -19.38
C LYS A 37 -11.41 4.77 -18.79
N LEU A 38 -12.57 4.97 -18.16
CA LEU A 38 -13.29 3.92 -17.42
C LEU A 38 -12.44 3.27 -16.31
N CYS A 39 -11.43 3.99 -15.80
CA CYS A 39 -10.61 3.55 -14.68
C CYS A 39 -11.20 4.07 -13.37
N LYS A 40 -10.97 3.35 -12.27
CA LYS A 40 -11.30 3.79 -10.91
C LYS A 40 -10.09 4.42 -10.25
N VAL A 41 -10.33 5.41 -9.40
CA VAL A 41 -9.30 5.99 -8.54
C VAL A 41 -9.78 6.01 -7.09
N SER A 42 -8.91 5.57 -6.19
CA SER A 42 -9.19 5.43 -4.76
C SER A 42 -8.18 6.21 -3.93
N TYR A 43 -8.69 6.83 -2.86
CA TYR A 43 -7.91 7.62 -1.92
C TYR A 43 -8.27 7.19 -0.49
N PRO A 44 -7.31 7.20 0.45
CA PRO A 44 -7.63 7.13 1.87
C PRO A 44 -8.47 8.34 2.32
N ARG A 45 -9.18 8.18 3.44
CA ARG A 45 -9.71 9.30 4.23
C ARG A 45 -8.55 10.23 4.59
N LEU A 46 -8.82 11.53 4.77
CA LEU A 46 -7.77 12.54 4.96
C LEU A 46 -6.87 12.22 6.17
N GLU A 47 -7.45 11.74 7.27
CA GLU A 47 -6.73 11.31 8.48
C GLU A 47 -5.78 10.12 8.24
N PHE A 48 -5.90 9.42 7.12
CA PHE A 48 -5.07 8.28 6.73
C PHE A 48 -4.14 8.58 5.55
N CYS A 49 -4.08 9.81 5.05
CA CYS A 49 -3.18 10.16 3.95
C CYS A 49 -1.74 10.36 4.40
N THR A 50 -1.52 10.97 5.57
CA THR A 50 -0.18 11.20 6.14
C THR A 50 0.27 10.00 6.97
N ASP A 51 1.55 9.95 7.32
CA ASP A 51 2.10 8.89 8.17
C ASP A 51 1.32 8.79 9.49
N ASN A 52 0.85 7.57 9.79
CA ASN A 52 0.02 7.30 10.96
C ASN A 52 0.24 5.87 11.48
N GLY A 53 -0.10 5.61 12.74
CA GLY A 53 0.04 4.28 13.34
C GLY A 53 -0.94 3.24 12.78
N ALA A 54 -2.10 3.67 12.28
CA ALA A 54 -3.14 2.76 11.79
C ALA A 54 -2.68 1.99 10.54
N MET A 55 -1.99 2.64 9.60
CA MET A 55 -1.45 1.96 8.42
C MET A 55 -0.37 0.93 8.77
N ILE A 56 0.44 1.19 9.81
CA ILE A 56 1.46 0.26 10.30
C ILE A 56 0.82 -0.94 10.97
N ALA A 57 -0.15 -0.72 11.86
CA ALA A 57 -0.89 -1.79 12.51
C ALA A 57 -1.61 -2.70 11.49
N PHE A 58 -2.25 -2.10 10.48
CA PHE A 58 -2.92 -2.83 9.41
C PHE A 58 -1.94 -3.67 8.57
N ALA A 59 -0.84 -3.06 8.11
CA ALA A 59 0.17 -3.79 7.34
C ALA A 59 0.82 -4.93 8.13
N GLY A 60 1.05 -4.72 9.43
CA GLY A 60 1.54 -5.74 10.35
C GLY A 60 0.57 -6.91 10.50
N ALA A 61 -0.71 -6.63 10.72
CA ALA A 61 -1.75 -7.66 10.80
C ALA A 61 -1.87 -8.47 9.51
N MET A 62 -1.86 -7.83 8.33
CA MET A 62 -1.89 -8.52 7.04
C MET A 62 -0.70 -9.47 6.85
N ARG A 63 0.51 -9.02 7.22
CA ARG A 63 1.72 -9.86 7.13
C ARG A 63 1.71 -11.02 8.12
N LEU A 64 1.23 -10.79 9.34
CA LEU A 64 1.09 -11.86 10.34
C LEU A 64 0.11 -12.93 9.85
N GLU A 65 -1.02 -12.53 9.28
CA GLU A 65 -2.01 -13.46 8.73
C GLU A 65 -1.44 -14.24 7.55
N ALA A 66 -0.73 -13.59 6.63
CA ALA A 66 -0.03 -14.24 5.53
C ALA A 66 0.98 -15.29 5.98
N ILE A 67 1.79 -14.97 7.00
CA ILE A 67 2.75 -15.91 7.60
C ILE A 67 2.00 -17.11 8.19
N ARG A 68 0.91 -16.86 8.93
CA ARG A 68 0.08 -17.90 9.54
C ARG A 68 -0.50 -18.85 8.48
N LEU A 69 -0.97 -18.33 7.36
CA LEU A 69 -1.52 -19.13 6.25
C LEU A 69 -0.45 -19.91 5.47
N SER A 70 0.80 -19.42 5.47
CA SER A 70 1.91 -20.03 4.73
C SER A 70 2.68 -21.09 5.54
N GLN A 71 2.53 -21.12 6.87
CA GLN A 71 3.14 -22.14 7.72
C GLN A 71 2.18 -23.32 7.94
N VAL A 72 2.57 -24.50 7.44
CA VAL A 72 2.15 -25.78 8.03
C VAL A 72 2.75 -25.80 9.44
N GLN A 73 1.89 -25.98 10.45
CA GLN A 73 2.23 -26.07 11.88
C GLN A 73 3.60 -26.70 12.13
N SER A 74 4.63 -25.87 12.33
CA SER A 74 5.87 -26.28 12.96
C SER A 74 5.94 -25.56 14.30
N ASP A 75 5.76 -26.34 15.36
CA ASP A 75 5.53 -25.93 16.76
C ASP A 75 6.75 -25.27 17.45
N GLU A 76 7.75 -24.85 16.68
CA GLU A 76 8.97 -24.23 17.17
C GLU A 76 9.12 -22.82 16.58
N SER A 77 8.59 -21.83 17.29
CA SER A 77 8.96 -20.43 17.06
C SER A 77 10.13 -20.07 17.97
N PRO A 78 11.38 -19.91 17.46
CA PRO A 78 12.43 -19.36 18.28
C PRO A 78 12.03 -17.93 18.65
N HIS A 79 11.82 -17.68 19.95
CA HIS A 79 11.46 -16.38 20.48
C HIS A 79 12.65 -15.43 20.37
N ASN A 80 12.87 -14.91 19.16
CA ASN A 80 13.86 -13.90 18.89
C ASN A 80 13.19 -12.51 18.93
N TYR A 81 13.36 -11.80 20.05
CA TYR A 81 12.82 -10.45 20.26
C TYR A 81 13.66 -9.33 19.63
N SER A 82 14.62 -9.68 18.75
CA SER A 82 15.42 -8.66 18.06
C SER A 82 14.57 -7.91 17.03
N VAL A 83 14.74 -6.58 17.02
CA VAL A 83 14.14 -5.69 16.03
C VAL A 83 15.29 -5.08 15.22
N SER A 84 15.24 -5.23 13.91
CA SER A 84 16.21 -4.59 13.00
C SER A 84 15.56 -3.39 12.30
N VAL A 85 16.34 -2.34 12.08
CA VAL A 85 15.90 -1.11 11.40
C VAL A 85 16.68 -0.95 10.11
N LYS A 86 15.98 -0.65 9.02
CA LYS A 86 16.56 -0.35 7.71
C LYS A 86 16.19 1.08 7.29
N PRO A 87 17.08 2.08 7.48
CA PRO A 87 16.79 3.47 7.09
C PRO A 87 16.54 3.65 5.59
N ARG A 88 17.18 2.81 4.76
CA ARG A 88 16.90 2.69 3.33
C ARG A 88 16.38 1.28 3.10
N TRP A 89 15.09 1.19 2.83
CA TRP A 89 14.42 -0.08 2.60
C TRP A 89 13.61 0.04 1.32
N ASP A 90 14.04 -0.65 0.26
CA ASP A 90 13.33 -0.63 -1.00
C ASP A 90 12.02 -1.44 -0.88
N LEU A 91 10.91 -0.81 -1.27
CA LEU A 91 9.59 -1.43 -1.28
C LEU A 91 9.55 -2.63 -2.25
N ALA A 92 10.33 -2.58 -3.34
CA ALA A 92 10.36 -3.64 -4.36
C ALA A 92 11.01 -4.95 -3.86
N GLU A 93 11.79 -4.90 -2.77
CA GLU A 93 12.39 -6.09 -2.15
C GLU A 93 11.39 -6.85 -1.27
N LEU A 94 10.23 -6.27 -0.96
CA LEU A 94 9.25 -6.90 -0.11
C LEU A 94 8.46 -7.98 -0.86
N LYS A 95 8.34 -9.16 -0.24
CA LYS A 95 7.33 -10.13 -0.65
C LYS A 95 5.95 -9.63 -0.25
N ALA A 96 5.00 -9.78 -1.17
CA ALA A 96 3.59 -9.59 -0.88
C ALA A 96 3.20 -10.49 0.30
N PRO A 97 2.39 -10.00 1.24
CA PRO A 97 1.73 -10.86 2.21
C PRO A 97 0.86 -11.88 1.46
#